data_AF-A0A3B9I8X6-F1
#
_entry.id   AF-A0A3B9I8X6-F1
#
_cell.length_a   1.000
_cell.length_b   1.000
_cell.length_c   1.000
_cell.angle_alpha   90.00
_cell.angle_beta   90.00
_cell.angle_gamma   90.00
#
_symmetry.space_group_name_H-M   'P 1'
#
loop_
_entity.id
_entity.type
_entity.pdbx_description
1 polymer ?
#
loop_
_entity_poly.entity_id
_entity_poly.type
_entity_poly.pdbx_seq_one_letter_code
_entity_poly.pdbx_strand_id
1 'polypeptide(L)'
;MKKLTKRIIRNPLKKSCILFTAALLIFSAGLCACGAKREPGTEISIENENISIHTENSSLKLDLIGNPSTGYEWAVEVEKADLLAQTDFTVAPVKNDTSEEELVGGPSLYQYTFEASGDGTTELTLKYARSWETTPDDIEYTYKVRIEKGIIKEIA
;
A
#
# COMPACT_ATOMS: atom_id res chain seq x y z
N MET A 1 15.95 -91.26 -26.67
CA MET A 1 16.04 -92.30 -25.63
C MET A 1 15.86 -91.64 -24.26
N LYS A 2 15.16 -92.33 -23.35
CA LYS A 2 14.98 -92.03 -21.91
C LYS A 2 14.04 -90.84 -21.62
N LYS A 3 12.78 -91.09 -21.27
CA LYS A 3 12.20 -91.68 -20.04
C LYS A 3 12.09 -90.68 -18.88
N LEU A 4 10.82 -90.49 -18.51
CA LEU A 4 10.28 -90.46 -17.14
C LEU A 4 10.66 -89.32 -16.19
N THR A 5 9.63 -88.52 -15.90
CA THR A 5 8.94 -88.48 -14.60
C THR A 5 9.78 -88.10 -13.38
N LYS A 6 9.42 -86.96 -12.75
CA LYS A 6 9.06 -86.94 -11.32
C LYS A 6 8.21 -85.73 -10.97
N ARG A 7 7.49 -85.91 -9.86
CA ARG A 7 6.14 -85.47 -9.55
C ARG A 7 6.18 -84.85 -8.15
N ILE A 8 5.49 -83.72 -7.96
CA ILE A 8 4.83 -83.21 -6.72
C ILE A 8 5.80 -82.73 -5.61
N ILE A 9 5.57 -81.56 -4.99
CA ILE A 9 4.80 -81.27 -3.74
C ILE A 9 4.41 -79.76 -3.76
N ARG A 10 3.14 -79.36 -3.93
CA ARG A 10 2.11 -78.94 -2.91
C ARG A 10 2.67 -77.98 -1.84
N ASN A 11 2.17 -76.81 -1.48
CA ASN A 11 0.85 -76.12 -1.44
C ASN A 11 1.14 -74.69 -0.82
N PRO A 12 0.17 -73.83 -0.47
CA PRO A 12 -1.05 -73.41 -1.15
C PRO A 12 -1.28 -71.87 -1.13
N LEU A 13 -1.97 -71.39 -2.17
CA LEU A 13 -3.13 -70.49 -2.11
C LEU A 13 -3.18 -69.37 -1.04
N LYS A 14 -3.13 -68.13 -1.52
CA LYS A 14 -4.30 -67.22 -1.49
C LYS A 14 -4.35 -66.54 -2.86
N LYS A 15 -5.13 -67.08 -3.81
CA LYS A 15 -6.54 -66.73 -4.07
C LYS A 15 -6.80 -65.23 -3.87
N SER A 16 -7.39 -64.49 -4.79
CA SER A 16 -7.83 -64.64 -6.18
C SER A 16 -8.76 -63.45 -6.35
N CYS A 17 -8.91 -62.95 -7.59
CA CYS A 17 -10.20 -62.49 -8.12
C CYS A 17 -10.82 -61.23 -7.44
N ILE A 18 -11.10 -60.13 -8.11
CA ILE A 18 -11.86 -60.02 -9.36
C ILE A 18 -11.64 -58.60 -9.92
N LEU A 19 -11.43 -58.57 -11.24
CA LEU A 19 -11.52 -57.41 -12.13
C LEU A 19 -12.93 -56.83 -12.16
N PHE A 20 -13.09 -55.51 -12.21
CA PHE A 20 -14.23 -54.91 -12.92
C PHE A 20 -13.83 -53.55 -13.52
N THR A 21 -13.77 -53.51 -14.83
CA THR A 21 -13.74 -52.34 -15.71
C THR A 21 -15.05 -51.57 -15.63
N ALA A 22 -15.02 -50.23 -15.63
CA ALA A 22 -15.92 -49.37 -16.41
C ALA A 22 -15.59 -47.88 -16.21
N ALA A 23 -15.68 -47.14 -17.30
CA ALA A 23 -15.41 -45.73 -17.44
C ALA A 23 -16.41 -44.83 -16.68
N LEU A 24 -15.94 -43.68 -16.19
CA LEU A 24 -16.75 -42.45 -16.22
C LEU A 24 -15.85 -41.21 -16.22
N LEU A 25 -15.97 -40.45 -17.31
CA LEU A 25 -15.44 -39.10 -17.47
C LEU A 25 -16.09 -38.17 -16.44
N ILE A 26 -15.30 -37.47 -15.64
CA ILE A 26 -15.74 -36.24 -14.96
C ILE A 26 -14.81 -35.12 -15.41
N PHE A 27 -15.34 -34.36 -16.36
CA PHE A 27 -14.84 -33.09 -16.86
C PHE A 27 -15.42 -31.97 -15.99
N SER A 28 -14.66 -30.89 -15.83
CA SER A 28 -15.05 -29.57 -15.29
C SER A 28 -15.28 -29.41 -13.78
N ALA A 29 -14.31 -28.75 -13.13
CA ALA A 29 -14.52 -27.44 -12.51
C ALA A 29 -13.14 -26.82 -12.28
N GLY A 30 -12.58 -26.21 -13.33
CA GLY A 30 -11.48 -25.26 -13.16
C GLY A 30 -12.03 -24.05 -12.42
N LEU A 31 -11.84 -24.01 -11.10
CA LEU A 31 -11.92 -22.78 -10.34
C LEU A 31 -10.77 -21.91 -10.83
N CYS A 32 -11.09 -21.08 -11.82
CA CYS A 32 -10.32 -19.88 -12.14
C CYS A 32 -10.35 -19.03 -10.87
N ALA A 33 -9.40 -19.27 -9.97
CA ALA A 33 -8.95 -18.24 -9.07
C ALA A 33 -8.40 -17.16 -10.01
N CYS A 34 -9.24 -16.18 -10.34
CA CYS A 34 -8.79 -14.86 -10.71
C CYS A 34 -7.92 -14.39 -9.55
N GLY A 35 -6.65 -14.77 -9.56
CA GLY A 35 -5.61 -13.99 -8.94
C GLY A 35 -5.69 -12.66 -9.65
N ALA A 36 -6.45 -11.72 -9.08
CA ALA A 36 -6.24 -10.31 -9.31
C ALA A 36 -4.75 -10.13 -9.06
N LYS A 37 -3.97 -10.02 -10.13
CA LYS A 37 -2.57 -9.62 -10.04
C LYS A 37 -2.64 -8.29 -9.30
N ARG A 38 -2.24 -8.30 -8.02
CA ARG A 38 -1.89 -7.07 -7.33
C ARG A 38 -0.68 -6.57 -8.11
N GLU A 39 -0.95 -5.66 -9.04
CA GLU A 39 0.09 -4.82 -9.62
C GLU A 39 0.88 -4.26 -8.43
N PRO A 40 2.22 -4.38 -8.43
CA PRO A 40 3.04 -3.74 -7.40
C PRO A 40 2.59 -2.29 -7.28
N GLY A 41 2.15 -1.90 -6.08
CA GLY A 41 1.65 -0.56 -5.85
C GLY A 41 2.73 0.46 -6.22
N THR A 42 2.30 1.59 -6.78
CA THR A 42 3.22 2.70 -7.02
C THR A 42 3.52 3.34 -5.67
N GLU A 43 4.72 3.10 -5.14
CA GLU A 43 5.25 3.74 -3.94
C GLU A 43 6.14 4.91 -4.36
N ILE A 44 5.83 6.09 -3.86
CA ILE A 44 6.58 7.33 -4.12
C ILE A 44 6.86 7.95 -2.76
N SER A 45 8.12 8.33 -2.54
CA SER A 45 8.55 9.06 -1.35
C SER A 45 9.25 10.35 -1.77
N ILE A 46 8.84 11.49 -1.20
CA ILE A 46 9.53 12.78 -1.30
C ILE A 46 9.85 13.21 0.12
N GLU A 47 11.13 13.40 0.41
CA GLU A 47 11.59 13.82 1.73
C GLU A 47 12.47 15.07 1.60
N ASN A 48 12.15 16.09 2.41
CA ASN A 48 13.03 17.22 2.70
C ASN A 48 13.09 17.42 4.23
N GLU A 49 13.72 18.50 4.71
CA GLU A 49 13.94 18.69 6.15
C GLU A 49 12.66 18.66 7.00
N ASN A 50 11.53 19.18 6.48
CA ASN A 50 10.29 19.34 7.25
C ASN A 50 9.06 18.71 6.58
N ILE A 51 9.21 18.10 5.40
CA ILE A 51 8.11 17.56 4.61
C ILE A 51 8.46 16.13 4.21
N SER A 52 7.54 15.21 4.50
CA SER A 52 7.54 13.87 3.94
C SER A 52 6.21 13.61 3.22
N ILE A 53 6.29 13.11 1.98
CA ILE A 53 5.15 12.67 1.20
C ILE A 53 5.36 11.21 0.87
N HIS A 54 4.43 10.35 1.29
CA HIS A 54 4.43 8.92 0.98
C HIS A 54 3.13 8.55 0.28
N THR A 55 3.22 7.82 -0.83
CA THR A 55 2.04 7.29 -1.52
C THR A 55 2.03 5.78 -1.54
N GLU A 56 0.85 5.19 -1.37
CA GLU A 56 0.61 3.77 -1.63
C GLU A 56 -0.71 3.63 -2.41
N ASN A 57 -0.60 3.30 -3.70
CA ASN A 57 -1.76 3.16 -4.59
C ASN A 57 -2.63 4.43 -4.67
N SER A 58 -3.81 4.44 -4.03
CA SER A 58 -4.74 5.56 -4.00
C SER A 58 -4.48 6.53 -2.84
N SER A 59 -3.69 6.11 -1.85
CA SER A 59 -3.49 6.83 -0.60
C SER A 59 -2.25 7.69 -0.65
N LEU A 60 -2.34 8.93 -0.15
CA LEU A 60 -1.23 9.85 0.04
C LEU A 60 -1.19 10.28 1.50
N LYS A 61 -0.05 10.06 2.15
CA LYS A 61 0.26 10.56 3.48
C LYS A 61 1.25 11.71 3.36
N LEU A 62 0.92 12.81 4.01
CA LEU A 62 1.73 14.01 4.06
C LEU A 62 2.03 14.33 5.52
N ASP A 63 3.29 14.27 5.87
CA ASP A 63 3.82 14.58 7.18
C ASP A 63 4.60 15.90 7.11
N LEU A 64 4.19 16.87 7.93
CA LEU A 64 4.75 18.21 7.97
C LEU A 64 5.23 18.54 9.37
N ILE A 65 6.49 18.93 9.52
CA ILE A 65 7.05 19.41 10.78
C ILE A 65 6.92 20.95 10.80
N GLY A 66 6.41 21.50 11.91
CA GLY A 66 6.32 22.95 12.10
C GLY A 66 6.33 23.30 13.59
N ASN A 67 6.72 24.54 13.92
CA ASN A 67 6.70 25.02 15.30
C ASN A 67 5.62 26.11 15.50
N PRO A 68 4.42 25.78 16.03
CA PRO A 68 3.35 26.75 16.24
C PRO A 68 3.70 27.83 17.27
N SER A 69 4.66 27.60 18.18
CA SER A 69 5.08 28.62 19.16
C SER A 69 5.76 29.83 18.52
N THR A 70 6.22 29.69 17.27
CA THR A 70 6.80 30.76 16.48
C THR A 70 5.75 31.58 15.72
N GLY A 71 4.48 31.18 15.75
CA GLY A 71 3.40 31.82 15.01
C GLY A 71 3.26 31.40 13.54
N TYR A 72 4.16 30.54 13.03
CA TYR A 72 4.03 29.96 11.70
C TYR A 72 3.07 28.76 11.71
N GLU A 73 2.29 28.64 10.65
CA GLU A 73 1.28 27.59 10.49
C GLU A 73 1.36 26.99 9.07
N TRP A 74 1.05 25.69 8.96
CA TRP A 74 0.88 25.03 7.66
C TRP A 74 -0.52 25.25 7.12
N ALA A 75 -0.62 25.77 5.90
CA ALA A 75 -1.82 25.76 5.07
C ALA A 75 -1.61 24.74 3.93
N VAL A 76 -2.53 23.79 3.81
CA VAL A 76 -2.50 22.74 2.80
C VAL A 76 -3.73 22.87 1.91
N GLU A 77 -3.52 23.01 0.61
CA GLU A 77 -4.58 23.22 -0.38
C GLU A 77 -4.45 22.22 -1.53
N VAL A 78 -5.59 21.69 -1.97
CA VAL A 78 -5.70 20.85 -3.17
C VAL A 78 -6.55 21.57 -4.19
N GLU A 79 -6.01 21.84 -5.38
CA GLU A 79 -6.72 22.57 -6.46
C GLU A 79 -8.06 21.89 -6.81
N LYS A 80 -8.06 20.55 -6.89
CA LYS A 80 -9.23 19.72 -7.25
C LYS A 80 -9.48 18.65 -6.18
N ALA A 81 -10.15 19.04 -5.11
CA ALA A 81 -10.49 18.16 -3.99
C ALA A 81 -11.42 16.99 -4.37
N ASP A 82 -12.08 17.05 -5.52
CA ASP A 82 -12.85 15.95 -6.11
C ASP A 82 -11.96 14.84 -6.71
N LEU A 83 -10.71 15.15 -7.06
CA LEU A 83 -9.72 14.18 -7.53
C LEU A 83 -8.87 13.61 -6.38
N LEU A 84 -8.47 14.44 -5.42
CA LEU A 84 -7.67 14.07 -4.26
C LEU A 84 -8.31 14.62 -2.98
N ALA A 85 -9.06 13.79 -2.29
CA ALA A 85 -9.85 14.20 -1.14
C ALA A 85 -9.07 14.00 0.16
N GLN A 86 -9.01 15.01 1.03
CA GLN A 86 -8.49 14.84 2.38
C GLN A 86 -9.47 13.97 3.19
N THR A 87 -8.98 12.87 3.74
CA THR A 87 -9.77 11.90 4.51
C THR A 87 -9.47 11.94 6.00
N ASP A 88 -8.26 12.36 6.39
CA ASP A 88 -7.87 12.48 7.78
C ASP A 88 -6.87 13.62 8.01
N PHE A 89 -6.83 14.11 9.25
CA PHE A 89 -5.85 15.09 9.71
C PHE A 89 -5.61 14.96 11.21
N THR A 90 -4.34 14.85 11.60
CA THR A 90 -3.93 14.80 13.00
C THR A 90 -2.73 15.70 13.26
N VAL A 91 -2.58 16.13 14.51
CA VAL A 91 -1.43 16.91 14.97
C VAL A 91 -0.93 16.31 16.26
N ALA A 92 0.38 16.11 16.37
CA ALA A 92 1.04 15.58 17.56
C ALA A 92 2.37 16.30 17.81
N PRO A 93 2.84 16.41 19.06
CA PRO A 93 4.19 16.89 19.33
C PRO A 93 5.22 15.94 18.72
N VAL A 94 6.31 16.49 18.17
CA VAL A 94 7.45 15.68 17.74
C VAL A 94 8.16 15.15 18.98
N LYS A 95 8.29 13.82 19.08
CA LYS A 95 9.01 13.16 20.17
C LYS A 95 10.47 12.96 19.77
N ASN A 96 11.38 13.13 20.73
CA ASN A 96 12.80 12.81 20.53
C ASN A 96 13.07 11.38 21.00
N ASP A 97 13.99 10.68 20.33
CA ASP A 97 14.36 9.28 20.66
C ASP A 97 14.86 9.09 22.10
N THR A 98 15.25 10.18 22.77
CA THR A 98 15.81 10.17 24.12
C THR A 98 14.79 10.49 25.21
N SER A 99 13.57 10.92 24.88
CA SER A 99 12.53 11.25 25.86
C SER A 99 11.14 11.18 25.26
N GLU A 100 10.23 10.48 25.93
CA GLU A 100 8.81 10.45 25.58
C GLU A 100 8.07 11.74 26.00
N GLU A 101 8.74 12.63 26.74
CA GLU A 101 8.16 13.89 27.22
C GLU A 101 8.03 14.92 26.10
N GLU A 102 6.86 15.54 26.02
CA GLU A 102 6.60 16.67 25.13
C GLU A 102 7.42 17.89 25.58
N LEU A 103 8.17 18.48 24.65
CA LEU A 103 8.89 19.71 24.89
C LEU A 103 7.94 20.92 24.73
N VAL A 104 7.71 21.67 25.80
CA VAL A 104 6.93 22.91 25.75
C VAL A 104 7.56 23.88 24.75
N GLY A 105 6.79 24.32 23.75
CA GLY A 105 7.26 25.18 22.65
C GLY A 105 8.07 24.45 21.58
N GLY A 106 8.14 23.11 21.64
CA GLY A 106 8.76 22.27 20.64
C GLY A 106 7.96 22.16 19.33
N PRO A 107 8.55 21.54 18.30
CA PRO A 107 7.87 21.31 17.03
C PRO A 107 6.71 20.31 17.16
N SER A 108 5.75 20.45 16.26
CA SER A 108 4.62 19.56 16.05
C SER A 108 4.71 18.91 14.67
N LEU A 109 4.23 17.68 14.59
CA LEU A 109 4.01 16.91 13.37
C LEU A 109 2.54 17.04 12.97
N TYR A 110 2.29 17.54 11.78
CA TYR A 110 0.98 17.66 11.15
C TYR A 110 0.86 16.57 10.09
N GLN A 111 -0.06 15.63 10.28
CA GLN A 111 -0.23 14.47 9.41
C GLN A 111 -1.56 14.57 8.67
N TYR A 112 -1.50 14.65 7.34
CA TYR A 112 -2.67 14.67 6.47
C TYR A 112 -2.73 13.34 5.70
N THR A 113 -3.93 12.78 5.58
CA THR A 113 -4.19 11.64 4.69
C THR A 113 -5.15 12.07 3.59
N PHE A 114 -4.82 11.71 2.35
CA PHE A 114 -5.65 11.94 1.18
C PHE A 114 -5.93 10.64 0.44
N GLU A 115 -7.08 10.57 -0.22
CA GLU A 115 -7.45 9.47 -1.11
C GLU A 115 -7.80 9.96 -2.51
N ALA A 116 -7.26 9.27 -3.51
CA ALA A 116 -7.62 9.43 -4.90
C ALA A 116 -9.10 9.06 -5.12
N SER A 117 -9.89 10.03 -5.57
CA SER A 117 -11.34 9.90 -5.78
C SER A 117 -11.75 10.01 -7.25
N GLY A 118 -10.83 10.39 -8.14
CA GLY A 118 -11.05 10.47 -9.58
C GLY A 118 -9.75 10.44 -10.37
N ASP A 119 -9.85 10.35 -11.70
CA ASP A 119 -8.71 10.34 -12.60
C ASP A 119 -8.41 11.74 -13.12
N GLY A 120 -7.12 12.10 -13.21
CA GLY A 120 -6.70 13.39 -13.73
C GLY A 120 -5.44 13.92 -13.09
N THR A 121 -5.35 15.24 -13.00
CA THR A 121 -4.20 15.93 -12.43
C THR A 121 -4.66 17.13 -11.61
N THR A 122 -4.10 17.27 -10.42
CA THR A 122 -4.35 18.35 -9.46
C THR A 122 -3.03 18.86 -8.90
N GLU A 123 -3.04 20.07 -8.35
CA GLU A 123 -1.93 20.61 -7.57
C GLU A 123 -2.21 20.46 -6.06
N LEU A 124 -1.18 20.11 -5.30
CA LEU A 124 -1.13 20.08 -3.84
C LEU A 124 -0.15 21.16 -3.40
N THR A 125 -0.66 22.22 -2.77
CA THR A 125 0.14 23.37 -2.31
C THR A 125 0.27 23.36 -0.80
N LEU A 126 1.50 23.47 -0.33
CA LEU A 126 1.90 23.46 1.08
C LEU A 126 2.54 24.80 1.39
N LYS A 127 1.96 25.58 2.29
CA LYS A 127 2.46 26.89 2.68
C LYS A 127 2.72 26.95 4.16
N TYR A 128 3.91 27.37 4.57
CA TYR A 128 4.25 27.61 5.97
C TYR A 128 4.58 29.08 6.16
N ALA A 129 3.69 29.82 6.80
CA ALA A 129 3.77 31.28 6.93
C ALA A 129 3.04 31.76 8.18
N ARG A 130 3.28 33.03 8.56
CA ARG A 130 2.45 33.75 9.53
C ARG A 130 1.29 34.41 8.79
N SER A 131 0.07 34.28 9.31
CA SER A 131 -1.12 34.84 8.62
C SER A 131 -1.20 36.37 8.65
N TRP A 132 -0.43 37.03 9.54
CA TRP A 132 -0.48 38.48 9.75
C TRP A 132 0.71 39.26 9.18
N GLU A 133 1.73 38.59 8.67
CA GLU A 133 2.91 39.25 8.09
C GLU A 133 3.54 38.39 6.99
N THR A 134 4.29 39.03 6.10
CA THR A 134 5.12 38.32 5.12
C THR A 134 6.56 38.40 5.56
N THR A 135 7.24 37.25 5.59
CA THR A 135 8.62 37.13 6.04
C THR A 135 9.49 36.47 4.98
N PRO A 136 10.83 36.65 5.02
CA PRO A 136 11.75 35.88 4.18
C PRO A 136 11.76 34.36 4.47
N ASP A 137 11.25 33.94 5.62
CA ASP A 137 11.20 32.53 6.03
C ASP A 137 9.88 31.84 5.61
N ASP A 138 8.93 32.59 5.03
CA ASP A 138 7.72 32.00 4.46
C ASP A 138 8.11 31.04 3.33
N ILE A 139 7.62 29.80 3.40
CA ILE A 139 7.91 28.76 2.41
C ILE A 139 6.62 28.27 1.75
N GLU A 140 6.71 27.97 0.46
CA GLU A 140 5.61 27.46 -0.34
C GLU A 140 6.14 26.38 -1.29
N TYR A 141 5.47 25.23 -1.30
CA TYR A 141 5.76 24.10 -2.18
C TYR A 141 4.49 23.72 -2.92
N THR A 142 4.59 23.52 -4.24
CA THR A 142 3.49 23.04 -5.06
C THR A 142 3.91 21.77 -5.75
N TYR A 143 3.13 20.71 -5.55
CA TYR A 143 3.34 19.40 -6.16
C TYR A 143 2.19 19.09 -7.12
N LYS A 144 2.55 18.66 -8.32
CA LYS A 144 1.59 18.15 -9.30
C LYS A 144 1.34 16.67 -9.06
N VAL A 145 0.10 16.32 -8.74
CA VAL A 145 -0.32 14.94 -8.46
C VAL A 145 -1.09 14.38 -9.64
N ARG A 146 -0.59 13.30 -10.24
CA ARG A 146 -1.25 12.59 -11.36
C ARG A 146 -1.92 11.32 -10.86
N ILE A 147 -3.20 11.16 -11.17
CA ILE A 147 -4.03 10.02 -10.77
C ILE A 147 -4.57 9.33 -12.02
N GLU A 148 -4.35 8.02 -12.10
CA GLU A 148 -4.88 7.18 -13.19
C GLU A 148 -5.45 5.88 -12.66
N LYS A 149 -6.68 5.57 -13.08
CA LYS A 149 -7.44 4.40 -12.62
C LYS A 149 -7.54 4.36 -11.09
N GLY A 150 -7.72 5.53 -10.47
CA GLY A 150 -7.75 5.71 -9.01
C GLY A 150 -6.43 5.48 -8.29
N ILE A 151 -5.30 5.41 -9.00
CA ILE A 151 -3.97 5.21 -8.44
C ILE A 151 -3.14 6.48 -8.66
N ILE A 152 -2.49 6.96 -7.62
CA ILE A 152 -1.50 8.03 -7.68
C ILE A 152 -0.27 7.48 -8.39
N LYS A 153 0.03 8.05 -9.57
CA LYS A 153 1.12 7.60 -10.44
C LYS A 153 2.37 8.43 -10.33
N GLU A 154 2.22 9.68 -9.91
CA GLU A 154 3.30 10.66 -9.95
C GLU A 154 3.00 11.82 -9.00
N ILE A 155 4.06 12.31 -8.37
CA ILE A 155 4.12 13.55 -7.60
C ILE A 155 5.43 14.23 -7.98
N ALA A 156 5.37 15.46 -8.49
CA ALA A 156 6.53 16.22 -8.95
C ALA A 156 6.37 17.72 -8.68
#